data_AF-A0A081BEL0-F1
#
_entry.id   AF-A0A081BEL0-F1
#
_cell.length_a   1.000
_cell.length_b   1.000
_cell.length_c   1.000
_cell.angle_alpha   90.00
_cell.angle_beta   90.00
_cell.angle_gamma   90.00
#
_symmetry.space_group_name_H-M   'P 1'
#
loop_
_entity.id
_entity.type
_entity.pdbx_description
1 polymer ?
#
loop_
_entity_poly.entity_id
_entity_poly.type
_entity_poly.pdbx_seq_one_letter_code
_entity_poly.pdbx_strand_id
1 'polypeptide(L)'
;MNNEYVAQALSLFQQGFDTVNSIQGLIIAALAAYLMKRYNQILVWTLVATIAHEAVNVGRRIMADAPNPLPNLADVDGDLKLIGIRFLGYLIAISILYIVKRIVLRG
;
A
#
# COMPACT_ATOMS: atom_id res chain seq x y z
N MET A 1 -12.84 -15.97 -22.33
CA MET A 1 -13.20 -15.87 -20.89
C MET A 1 -12.01 -15.98 -19.94
N ASN A 2 -11.07 -16.92 -20.05
CA ASN A 2 -9.94 -17.00 -19.07
C ASN A 2 -8.94 -15.82 -19.15
N ASN A 3 -8.81 -15.16 -20.30
CA ASN A 3 -7.80 -14.11 -20.48
C ASN A 3 -8.23 -12.74 -19.90
N GLU A 4 -9.53 -12.46 -19.84
CA GLU A 4 -10.07 -11.16 -19.39
C GLU A 4 -9.90 -10.97 -17.88
N TYR A 5 -10.22 -11.99 -17.09
CA TYR A 5 -10.01 -11.94 -15.63
C TYR A 5 -8.54 -11.84 -15.26
N VAL A 6 -7.65 -12.53 -15.99
CA VAL A 6 -6.20 -12.45 -15.77
C VAL A 6 -5.68 -11.06 -16.12
N ALA A 7 -6.11 -10.49 -17.25
CA ALA A 7 -5.73 -9.12 -17.63
C ALA A 7 -6.25 -8.10 -16.62
N GLN A 8 -7.48 -8.26 -16.13
CA GLN A 8 -8.05 -7.39 -15.10
C GLN A 8 -7.31 -7.50 -13.77
N ALA A 9 -6.98 -8.71 -13.32
CA ALA A 9 -6.21 -8.94 -12.11
C ALA A 9 -4.79 -8.34 -12.21
N LEU A 10 -4.12 -8.52 -13.35
CA LEU A 10 -2.80 -7.91 -13.62
C LEU A 10 -2.88 -6.38 -13.62
N SER A 11 -3.93 -5.81 -14.20
CA SER A 11 -4.16 -4.36 -14.21
C SER A 11 -4.35 -3.83 -12.78
N LEU A 12 -5.15 -4.51 -11.95
CA LEU A 12 -5.33 -4.13 -10.55
C LEU A 12 -4.04 -4.26 -9.74
N PHE A 13 -3.25 -5.30 -10.01
CA PHE A 13 -1.95 -5.50 -9.37
C PHE A 13 -0.97 -4.38 -9.72
N GLN A 14 -0.88 -4.03 -11.01
CA GLN A 14 -0.04 -2.93 -11.49
C GLN A 14 -0.47 -1.60 -10.86
N GLN A 15 -1.76 -1.29 -10.93
CA GLN A 15 -2.31 -0.09 -10.30
C GLN A 15 -2.00 -0.04 -8.80
N GLY A 16 -2.20 -1.14 -8.08
CA GLY A 16 -1.85 -1.26 -6.67
C GLY A 16 -0.38 -0.96 -6.42
N PHE A 17 0.52 -1.66 -7.11
CA PHE A 17 1.95 -1.47 -6.95
C PHE A 17 2.39 -0.03 -7.28
N ASP A 18 1.85 0.58 -8.33
CA ASP A 18 2.18 1.96 -8.73
C ASP A 18 1.86 2.98 -7.64
N THR A 19 0.79 2.78 -6.87
CA THR A 19 0.48 3.68 -5.73
C THR A 19 1.52 3.64 -4.62
N VAL A 20 2.26 2.53 -4.46
CA VAL A 20 3.31 2.35 -3.44
C VAL A 20 4.72 2.48 -4.01
N ASN A 21 4.86 2.50 -5.34
CA ASN A 21 6.12 2.63 -6.08
C ASN A 21 6.66 4.06 -6.07
N SER A 22 6.78 4.63 -4.88
CA SER A 22 7.45 5.89 -4.58
C SER A 22 8.47 5.67 -3.47
N ILE A 23 9.46 6.56 -3.33
CA ILE A 23 10.47 6.45 -2.26
C ILE A 23 9.80 6.31 -0.88
N GLN A 24 8.78 7.13 -0.61
CA GLN A 24 7.99 7.05 0.63
C GLN A 24 7.33 5.67 0.79
N GLY A 25 6.62 5.20 -0.24
CA GLY A 25 5.90 3.94 -0.17
C GLY A 25 6.84 2.75 0.05
N LEU A 26 7.97 2.73 -0.65
CA LEU A 26 9.00 1.70 -0.49
C LEU A 26 9.62 1.70 0.91
N ILE A 27 9.91 2.87 1.49
CA ILE A 27 10.43 2.97 2.87
C ILE A 27 9.40 2.42 3.86
N ILE A 28 8.13 2.82 3.73
CA ILE A 28 7.04 2.33 4.60
C ILE A 28 6.89 0.81 4.47
N ALA A 29 6.89 0.28 3.24
CA ALA A 29 6.77 -1.15 2.99
C ALA A 29 7.95 -1.94 3.56
N ALA A 30 9.17 -1.42 3.42
CA ALA A 30 10.38 -2.03 3.97
C ALA A 30 10.35 -2.07 5.49
N LEU A 31 9.96 -0.97 6.15
CA LEU A 31 9.80 -0.93 7.61
C LEU A 31 8.73 -1.92 8.08
N ALA A 32 7.57 -1.95 7.41
CA ALA A 32 6.49 -2.88 7.76
C ALA A 32 6.95 -4.35 7.60
N ALA A 33 7.59 -4.70 6.48
CA ALA A 33 8.12 -6.05 6.26
C ALA A 33 9.24 -6.42 7.25
N TYR A 34 10.09 -5.46 7.61
CA TYR A 34 11.16 -5.65 8.58
C TYR A 34 10.63 -5.86 10.00
N LEU A 35 9.62 -5.09 10.42
CA LEU A 35 9.02 -5.22 11.75
C LEU A 35 8.06 -6.43 11.86
N MET A 36 7.52 -6.90 10.74
CA MET A 36 6.67 -8.09 10.70
C MET A 36 7.45 -9.34 11.14
N LYS A 37 6.95 -10.00 12.19
CA LYS A 37 7.57 -11.20 12.78
C LYS A 37 7.04 -12.50 12.17
N ARG A 38 5.76 -12.54 11.79
CA ARG A 38 5.09 -13.71 11.22
C ARG A 38 4.21 -13.26 10.06
N TYR A 39 4.13 -14.08 9.01
CA TYR A 39 3.35 -13.76 7.81
C TYR A 39 1.84 -13.57 8.09
N ASN A 40 1.29 -14.22 9.12
CA ASN A 40 -0.12 -14.05 9.52
C ASN A 40 -0.48 -12.61 9.91
N GLN A 41 0.51 -11.76 10.18
CA GLN A 41 0.31 -10.35 10.51
C GLN A 41 0.22 -9.45 9.27
N ILE A 42 0.29 -10.01 8.05
CA ILE A 42 0.36 -9.25 6.80
C ILE A 42 -0.79 -8.25 6.65
N LEU A 43 -2.03 -8.67 6.97
CA LEU A 43 -3.19 -7.78 6.87
C LEU A 43 -3.09 -6.59 7.83
N VAL A 44 -2.62 -6.82 9.05
CA VAL A 44 -2.41 -5.77 10.06
C VAL A 44 -1.32 -4.80 9.60
N TRP A 45 -0.18 -5.31 9.16
CA TRP A 45 0.93 -4.48 8.70
C TRP A 45 0.60 -3.71 7.42
N THR A 46 -0.19 -4.30 6.52
CA THR A 46 -0.68 -3.63 5.31
C THR A 46 -1.61 -2.49 5.67
N LEU A 47 -2.52 -2.69 6.63
CA LEU A 47 -3.40 -1.64 7.13
C LEU A 47 -2.60 -0.49 7.76
N VAL A 48 -1.65 -0.81 8.63
CA VAL A 48 -0.75 0.17 9.27
C VAL A 48 0.04 0.96 8.22
N ALA A 49 0.61 0.29 7.23
CA ALA A 49 1.35 0.94 6.13
C ALA A 49 0.47 1.87 5.29
N THR A 50 -0.76 1.44 5.00
CA THR A 50 -1.73 2.23 4.25
C THR A 50 -2.11 3.50 5.03
N ILE A 51 -2.40 3.35 6.32
CA ILE A 51 -2.71 4.48 7.21
C ILE A 51 -1.52 5.43 7.32
N ALA A 52 -0.30 4.91 7.52
CA ALA A 52 0.91 5.72 7.60
C ALA A 52 1.15 6.51 6.30
N HIS A 53 0.91 5.89 5.15
CA HIS A 53 1.02 6.58 3.87
C HIS A 53 -0.01 7.71 3.74
N GLU A 54 -1.26 7.44 4.11
CA GLU A 54 -2.32 8.46 4.05
C GLU A 54 -2.04 9.61 5.01
N ALA A 55 -1.54 9.33 6.22
CA ALA A 55 -1.14 10.36 7.17
C ALA A 55 -0.05 11.28 6.60
N VAL A 56 0.94 10.73 5.88
CA VAL A 56 1.97 11.54 5.21
C VAL A 56 1.37 12.37 4.07
N ASN A 57 0.41 11.83 3.31
CA ASN A 57 -0.28 12.57 2.25
C ASN A 57 -1.10 13.74 2.82
N VAL A 58 -1.84 13.50 3.90
CA VAL A 58 -2.57 14.55 4.64
C VAL A 58 -1.59 15.61 5.13
N GLY A 59 -0.48 15.22 5.74
CA GLY A 59 0.56 16.16 6.19
C GLY A 59 1.10 17.05 5.06
N ARG A 60 1.34 16.46 3.88
CA ARG A 60 1.75 17.23 2.68
C ARG A 60 0.67 18.19 2.20
N ARG A 61 -0.60 17.77 2.20
CA ARG A 61 -1.73 18.62 1.79
C ARG A 61 -1.92 19.80 2.74
N ILE A 62 -1.72 19.58 4.05
CA ILE A 62 -1.73 20.65 5.06
C ILE A 62 -0.60 21.65 4.79
N MET A 63 0.62 21.17 4.55
CA MET A 63 1.76 22.04 4.23
C MET A 63 1.60 22.81 2.92
N ALA A 64 0.72 22.34 2.03
CA ALA A 64 0.39 22.99 0.76
C ALA A 64 -0.85 23.90 0.84
N ASP A 65 -1.34 24.20 2.06
CA ASP A 65 -2.55 24.99 2.31
C ASP A 65 -3.79 24.51 1.53
N ALA A 66 -3.94 23.19 1.39
CA ALA A 66 -5.08 22.61 0.69
C ALA A 66 -6.41 22.93 1.42
N PRO A 67 -7.47 23.38 0.71
CA PRO A 67 -8.77 23.71 1.33
C PRO A 67 -9.44 22.55 2.06
N ASN A 68 -9.20 21.31 1.61
CA ASN A 68 -9.64 20.09 2.28
C ASN A 68 -8.48 19.08 2.32
N PRO A 69 -7.66 19.08 3.39
CA PRO A 69 -6.47 18.25 3.45
C PRO A 69 -6.75 16.77 3.74
N LEU A 70 -7.91 16.45 4.31
CA LEU A 70 -8.30 15.08 4.64
C LEU A 70 -8.91 14.37 3.42
N PRO A 71 -8.64 13.07 3.23
CA PRO A 71 -9.29 12.30 2.16
C PRO A 71 -10.79 12.17 2.42
N ASN A 72 -11.58 12.24 1.35
CA ASN A 72 -13.03 12.06 1.41
C ASN A 72 -13.38 10.56 1.44
N LEU A 73 -13.48 10.00 2.64
CA LEU A 73 -13.81 8.58 2.82
C LEU A 73 -15.26 8.22 2.46
N ALA A 74 -16.13 9.21 2.26
CA ALA A 74 -17.51 8.98 1.80
C ALA A 74 -17.60 8.83 0.28
N ASP A 75 -16.58 9.28 -0.46
CA ASP A 75 -16.50 9.11 -1.91
C ASP A 75 -15.89 7.74 -2.25
N VAL A 76 -16.77 6.75 -2.43
CA VAL A 76 -16.41 5.36 -2.73
C VAL A 76 -15.63 5.26 -4.04
N ASP A 77 -15.95 6.08 -5.03
CA ASP A 77 -15.33 6.03 -6.36
C ASP A 77 -14.07 6.90 -6.48
N GLY A 78 -13.88 7.85 -5.56
CA GLY A 78 -12.71 8.71 -5.46
C GLY A 78 -11.66 8.20 -4.47
N ASP A 79 -11.48 8.93 -3.36
CA ASP A 79 -10.39 8.72 -2.40
C ASP A 79 -10.43 7.33 -1.74
N LEU A 80 -11.62 6.79 -1.45
CA LEU A 80 -11.75 5.48 -0.82
C LEU A 80 -11.23 4.36 -1.75
N LYS A 81 -11.55 4.44 -3.04
CA LYS A 81 -11.04 3.49 -4.05
C LYS A 81 -9.52 3.56 -4.16
N LEU A 82 -8.95 4.77 -4.17
CA LEU A 82 -7.50 4.95 -4.21
C LEU A 82 -6.82 4.38 -2.96
N ILE A 83 -7.40 4.55 -1.78
CA ILE A 83 -6.92 3.94 -0.53
C ILE A 83 -7.00 2.41 -0.63
N GLY A 84 -8.07 1.85 -1.17
CA GLY A 84 -8.22 0.40 -1.39
C GLY A 84 -7.19 -0.17 -2.36
N ILE A 85 -6.95 0.50 -3.49
CA ILE A 85 -5.90 0.13 -4.44
C ILE A 85 -4.53 0.21 -3.77
N ARG A 86 -4.29 1.23 -2.95
CA ARG A 86 -3.04 1.38 -2.20
C ARG A 86 -2.84 0.30 -1.16
N PHE A 87 -3.90 -0.12 -0.48
CA PHE A 87 -3.87 -1.26 0.41
C PHE A 87 -3.41 -2.53 -0.33
N LEU A 88 -3.94 -2.80 -1.52
CA LEU A 88 -3.49 -3.92 -2.36
C LEU A 88 -2.02 -3.76 -2.74
N GLY A 89 -1.59 -2.56 -3.12
CA GLY A 89 -0.19 -2.24 -3.39
C GLY A 89 0.74 -2.59 -2.23
N TYR A 90 0.39 -2.16 -1.02
CA TYR A 90 1.17 -2.48 0.17
C TYR A 90 1.15 -3.96 0.51
N LEU A 91 0.01 -4.64 0.31
CA LEU A 91 -0.11 -6.08 0.55
C LEU A 91 0.94 -6.83 -0.27
N ILE A 92 1.07 -6.47 -1.54
CA ILE A 92 2.03 -7.03 -2.48
C ILE A 92 3.46 -6.65 -2.07
N ALA A 93 3.75 -5.36 -1.90
CA ALA A 93 5.10 -4.87 -1.64
C ALA A 93 5.67 -5.44 -0.33
N ILE A 94 4.88 -5.43 0.75
CA ILE A 94 5.28 -5.99 2.05
C ILE A 94 5.49 -7.50 1.93
N SER A 95 4.63 -8.22 1.20
CA SER A 95 4.78 -9.67 1.02
C SER A 95 6.09 -10.01 0.32
N ILE A 96 6.40 -9.31 -0.78
CA ILE A 96 7.66 -9.51 -1.52
C ILE A 96 8.85 -9.22 -0.62
N LEU A 97 8.88 -8.06 0.05
CA LEU A 97 9.98 -7.66 0.92
C LEU A 97 10.16 -8.60 2.11
N TYR A 98 9.05 -9.11 2.68
CA TYR A 98 9.10 -10.08 3.76
C TYR A 98 9.70 -11.42 3.29
N ILE A 99 9.31 -11.91 2.11
CA ILE A 99 9.88 -13.12 1.52
C ILE A 99 11.38 -12.93 1.29
N VAL A 100 11.79 -11.80 0.70
CA VAL A 100 13.21 -11.47 0.48
C VAL A 100 13.96 -11.43 1.81
N LYS A 101 13.45 -10.72 2.81
CA LYS A 101 14.00 -10.68 4.18
C LYS A 101 14.18 -12.08 4.74
N ARG A 102 13.17 -12.94 4.59
CA ARG A 102 13.18 -14.31 5.13
C ARG A 102 14.29 -15.16 4.50
N ILE A 103 14.45 -15.08 3.18
CA ILE A 103 15.50 -15.81 2.44
C ILE A 103 16.89 -15.28 2.81
N VAL A 104 17.08 -13.96 2.83
CA VAL A 104 18.39 -13.32 3.06
C VAL A 104 18.85 -13.48 4.51
N LEU A 105 17.97 -13.29 5.48
CA LEU A 105 18.30 -13.37 6.91
C LEU A 105 18.22 -14.79 7.49
N ARG A 106 17.96 -15.81 6.66
CA ARG A 106 17.90 -17.24 7.03
C ARG A 106 17.00 -17.53 8.26
N GLY A 107 15.78 -16.97 8.25
CA GLY A 107 14.73 -17.21 9.26
C GLY A 107 13.50 -17.94 8.73
#